data_AF-A0A1C6TSG8-F1
#
_entry.id   AF-A0A1C6TSG8-F1
#
_cell.length_a   1.000
_cell.length_b   1.000
_cell.length_c   1.000
_cell.angle_alpha   90.00
_cell.angle_beta   90.00
_cell.angle_gamma   90.00
#
_symmetry.space_group_name_H-M   'P 1'
#
loop_
_entity.id
_entity.type
_entity.pdbx_description
1 polymer ?
#
loop_
_entity_poly.entity_id
_entity_poly.type
_entity_poly.pdbx_seq_one_letter_code
_entity_poly.pdbx_strand_id
1 'polypeptide(L)'
;MALFSTLSAVTYEPPQDPWRGQGRPPPLPPAYVPPPGGGTTPPPYPTAQFPAAPGGWGPQPPPRRRNTAKVVLISAVTLVLLCCGGAVISAIVATPPEPQGRKQPGAEAVPTVAASEDAAPSVTEQSPTQPAATPTEAAGPTVSASPTVRTSTVTETQRIAYRTRTVSDSSLPKGTKKVTTRGVAGVKTLTYQVTVTDGVQTAKKLIRSEVTRAPVTQVVRVGTGETRRCDPNYSGACVPVASDVDCAGGSGNGPAYVEGPVRVVGRDIYDLDRNGDGIGCDE
;
A
#
# COMPACT_ATOMS: atom_id res chain seq x y z
N MET A 1 -15.60 -21.87 -51.53
CA MET A 1 -15.39 -20.87 -50.45
C MET A 1 -15.22 -21.64 -49.14
N ALA A 2 -13.97 -21.86 -48.72
CA ALA A 2 -13.65 -22.48 -47.44
C ALA A 2 -13.05 -21.40 -46.53
N LEU A 3 -13.74 -21.09 -45.44
CA LEU A 3 -13.29 -20.10 -44.46
C LEU A 3 -12.33 -20.78 -43.48
N PHE A 4 -11.03 -20.46 -43.59
CA PHE A 4 -10.02 -20.82 -42.60
C PHE A 4 -10.17 -19.90 -41.38
N SER A 5 -10.53 -20.47 -40.23
CA SER A 5 -10.55 -19.79 -38.93
C SER A 5 -9.16 -19.86 -38.31
N THR A 6 -8.48 -18.73 -38.25
CA THR A 6 -7.17 -18.58 -37.60
C THR A 6 -7.34 -18.43 -36.08
N LEU A 7 -6.90 -19.42 -35.30
CA LEU A 7 -6.73 -19.27 -33.86
C LEU A 7 -5.34 -18.68 -33.57
N SER A 8 -5.32 -17.44 -33.07
CA SER A 8 -4.13 -16.81 -32.50
C SER A 8 -3.75 -17.47 -31.18
N ALA A 9 -2.52 -17.95 -31.07
CA ALA A 9 -1.95 -18.43 -29.81
C ALA A 9 -1.71 -17.23 -28.87
N VAL A 10 -2.37 -17.25 -27.71
CA VAL A 10 -2.09 -16.32 -26.60
C VAL A 10 -0.94 -16.92 -25.80
N THR A 11 0.26 -16.35 -25.95
CA THR A 11 1.43 -16.69 -25.13
C THR A 11 1.23 -16.13 -23.72
N TYR A 12 1.19 -17.00 -22.72
CA TYR A 12 1.01 -16.63 -21.31
C TYR A 12 2.38 -16.41 -20.66
N GLU A 13 2.69 -15.17 -20.32
CA GLU A 13 3.91 -14.81 -19.59
C GLU A 13 3.66 -14.97 -18.07
N PRO A 14 4.40 -15.84 -17.37
CA PRO A 14 4.16 -16.10 -15.95
C PRO A 14 4.55 -14.90 -15.08
N PRO A 15 3.75 -14.55 -14.05
CA PRO A 15 4.07 -13.45 -13.15
C PRO A 15 5.32 -13.77 -12.32
N GLN A 16 6.27 -12.82 -12.31
CA GLN A 16 7.52 -12.88 -11.56
C GLN A 16 7.25 -13.08 -10.07
N ASP A 17 7.90 -14.10 -9.47
CA ASP A 17 7.77 -14.43 -8.05
C ASP A 17 8.75 -13.56 -7.23
N PRO A 18 8.26 -12.61 -6.40
CA PRO A 18 9.12 -11.71 -5.64
C PRO A 18 9.89 -12.41 -4.50
N TRP A 19 9.71 -13.72 -4.32
CA TRP A 19 10.32 -14.48 -3.21
C TRP A 19 11.43 -15.44 -3.64
N ARG A 20 11.88 -15.40 -4.90
CA ARG A 20 13.07 -16.13 -5.34
C ARG A 20 14.33 -15.53 -4.67
N GLY A 21 14.64 -15.96 -3.45
CA GLY A 21 15.85 -15.56 -2.72
C GLY A 21 15.76 -15.51 -1.20
N GLN A 22 14.56 -15.56 -0.61
CA GLN A 22 14.42 -15.56 0.85
C GLN A 22 14.43 -17.00 1.36
N GLY A 23 15.50 -17.37 2.08
CA GLY A 23 15.72 -18.71 2.62
C GLY A 23 14.50 -19.27 3.39
N ARG A 24 14.43 -20.61 3.47
CA ARG A 24 13.31 -21.31 4.12
C ARG A 24 13.06 -20.73 5.53
N PRO A 25 11.81 -20.41 5.90
CA PRO A 25 11.51 -19.93 7.24
C PRO A 25 11.86 -21.00 8.28
N PRO A 26 12.29 -20.60 9.49
CA PRO A 26 12.63 -21.55 10.55
C PRO A 26 11.42 -22.41 10.93
N PRO A 27 11.64 -23.66 11.39
CA PRO A 27 10.56 -24.54 11.82
C PRO A 27 9.81 -23.93 13.00
N LEU A 28 8.48 -24.11 13.00
CA LEU A 28 7.61 -23.64 14.09
C LEU A 28 7.92 -24.40 15.39
N PRO A 29 7.79 -23.75 16.57
CA PRO A 29 7.91 -24.44 17.85
C PRO A 29 6.80 -25.50 17.99
N PRO A 30 7.02 -26.56 18.79
CA PRO A 30 6.01 -27.59 19.02
C PRO A 30 4.74 -26.98 19.63
N ALA A 31 3.59 -27.46 19.17
CA ALA A 31 2.29 -27.06 19.69
C ALA A 31 2.21 -27.38 21.20
N TYR A 32 1.82 -26.37 21.99
CA TYR A 32 1.57 -26.54 23.41
C TYR A 32 0.38 -27.48 23.61
N VAL A 33 0.64 -28.65 24.21
CA VAL A 33 -0.40 -29.62 24.59
C VAL A 33 -0.73 -29.38 26.06
N PRO A 34 -1.92 -28.83 26.40
CA PRO A 34 -2.33 -28.73 27.80
C PRO A 34 -2.57 -30.14 28.37
N PRO A 35 -2.20 -30.38 29.65
CA PRO A 35 -2.43 -31.67 30.29
C PRO A 35 -3.93 -31.94 30.47
N PRO A 36 -4.38 -33.21 30.35
CA PRO A 36 -5.79 -33.55 30.49
C PRO A 36 -6.21 -33.61 31.96
N GLY A 37 -7.27 -32.88 32.30
CA GLY A 37 -8.20 -33.21 33.37
C GLY A 37 -7.73 -33.01 34.82
N GLY A 38 -8.07 -31.86 35.40
CA GLY A 38 -8.00 -31.65 36.84
C GLY A 38 -8.90 -30.49 37.25
N GLY A 39 -10.20 -30.76 37.43
CA GLY A 39 -11.14 -29.81 37.99
C GLY A 39 -10.72 -29.44 39.41
N THR A 40 -10.14 -28.26 39.55
CA THR A 40 -9.94 -27.60 40.84
C THR A 40 -10.28 -26.13 40.64
N THR A 41 -11.16 -25.64 41.50
CA THR A 41 -11.47 -24.23 41.67
C THR A 41 -10.18 -23.41 41.70
N PRO A 42 -10.12 -22.27 40.99
CA PRO A 42 -8.94 -21.41 41.06
C PRO A 42 -8.76 -20.94 42.52
N PRO A 43 -7.54 -20.94 43.07
CA PRO A 43 -7.30 -20.34 44.38
C PRO A 43 -7.69 -18.85 44.34
N PRO A 44 -8.12 -18.26 45.47
CA PRO A 44 -8.36 -16.82 45.51
C PRO A 44 -7.08 -16.09 45.14
N TYR A 45 -7.21 -15.15 44.20
CA TYR A 45 -6.11 -14.28 43.79
C TYR A 45 -5.45 -13.67 45.04
N PRO A 46 -4.12 -13.69 45.18
CA PRO A 46 -3.46 -12.91 46.21
C PRO A 46 -3.76 -11.44 45.92
N THR A 47 -4.31 -10.75 46.93
CA THR A 47 -4.48 -9.31 46.91
C THR A 47 -3.11 -8.69 46.66
N ALA A 48 -2.91 -8.12 45.47
CA ALA A 48 -1.69 -7.40 45.16
C ALA A 48 -1.58 -6.20 46.11
N GLN A 49 -0.70 -6.31 47.09
CA GLN A 49 -0.21 -5.17 47.84
C GLN A 49 0.57 -4.29 46.85
N PHE A 50 -0.08 -3.25 46.35
CA PHE A 50 0.60 -2.20 45.61
C PHE A 50 1.64 -1.56 46.54
N PRO A 51 2.94 -1.57 46.19
CA PRO A 51 3.89 -0.73 46.92
C PRO A 51 3.44 0.72 46.78
N ALA A 52 3.45 1.44 47.90
CA ALA A 52 3.19 2.87 47.94
C ALA A 52 4.05 3.58 46.89
N ALA A 53 3.40 4.42 46.08
CA ALA A 53 4.08 5.24 45.09
C ALA A 53 5.18 6.08 45.77
N PRO A 54 6.43 6.08 45.28
CA PRO A 54 7.41 7.05 45.74
C PRO A 54 6.91 8.44 45.36
N GLY A 55 6.68 9.26 46.39
CA GLY A 55 6.30 10.66 46.23
C GLY A 55 7.37 11.49 45.52
N GLY A 56 6.92 12.59 44.93
CA GLY A 56 7.79 13.70 44.54
C GLY A 56 7.99 13.87 43.04
N TRP A 57 6.96 14.33 42.32
CA TRP A 57 7.20 15.08 41.08
C TRP A 57 7.52 16.53 41.47
N GLY A 58 8.80 16.83 41.61
CA GLY A 58 9.28 18.20 41.68
C GLY A 58 9.01 18.95 40.36
N PRO A 59 8.94 20.29 40.38
CA PRO A 59 8.69 21.08 39.18
C PRO A 59 9.79 20.87 38.14
N GLN A 60 9.38 20.65 36.88
CA GLN A 60 10.31 20.44 35.78
C GLN A 60 11.10 21.73 35.49
N PRO A 61 12.42 21.64 35.20
CA PRO A 61 13.20 22.79 34.80
C PRO A 61 12.72 23.36 33.46
N PRO A 62 12.75 24.69 33.25
CA PRO A 62 12.32 25.28 32.00
C PRO A 62 13.24 24.87 30.84
N PRO A 63 12.71 24.80 29.61
CA PRO A 63 13.49 24.41 28.44
C PRO A 63 14.62 25.42 28.17
N ARG A 64 15.84 24.91 27.98
CA ARG A 64 17.00 25.71 27.56
C ARG A 64 16.72 26.40 26.23
N ARG A 65 16.68 27.73 26.24
CA ARG A 65 16.74 28.58 25.04
C ARG A 65 17.98 28.20 24.22
N ARG A 66 17.78 27.50 23.09
CA ARG A 66 18.80 27.42 22.04
C ARG A 66 18.86 28.80 21.37
N ASN A 67 19.95 29.52 21.61
CA ASN A 67 20.27 30.74 20.88
C ASN A 67 20.51 30.37 19.40
N THR A 68 19.49 30.50 18.57
CA THR A 68 19.67 30.53 17.11
C THR A 68 20.31 31.86 16.75
N ALA A 69 21.58 31.79 16.37
CA ALA A 69 22.32 32.90 15.80
C ALA A 69 21.55 33.44 14.58
N LYS A 70 21.22 34.73 14.65
CA LYS A 70 20.63 35.48 13.55
C LYS A 70 21.67 35.57 12.42
N VAL A 71 21.47 34.82 11.34
CA VAL A 71 22.17 35.09 10.08
C VAL A 71 21.46 36.27 9.45
N VAL A 72 21.99 37.45 9.74
CA VAL A 72 21.68 38.70 9.04
C VAL A 72 22.43 38.63 7.70
N LEU A 73 21.70 38.51 6.60
CA LEU A 73 22.21 38.85 5.27
C LEU A 73 21.36 39.97 4.70
N ILE A 74 21.94 41.16 4.78
CA ILE A 74 21.56 42.38 4.07
C ILE A 74 22.30 42.35 2.73
N SER A 75 21.59 42.51 1.62
CA SER A 75 21.96 43.38 0.48
C SER A 75 21.06 43.02 -0.71
N ALA A 76 20.01 43.78 -1.02
CA ALA A 76 20.03 45.07 -1.72
C ALA A 76 19.80 44.90 -3.23
N VAL A 77 19.01 45.83 -3.77
CA VAL A 77 18.81 46.14 -5.20
C VAL A 77 17.78 45.27 -5.93
N THR A 78 16.53 45.74 -5.97
CA THR A 78 15.79 46.05 -7.22
C THR A 78 14.48 46.77 -6.87
N LEU A 79 14.57 48.08 -6.67
CA LEU A 79 13.44 48.99 -6.86
C LEU A 79 13.90 50.01 -7.91
N VAL A 80 12.97 50.39 -8.79
CA VAL A 80 13.02 51.45 -9.79
C VAL A 80 13.51 51.02 -11.19
N LEU A 81 12.54 50.66 -12.04
CA LEU A 81 12.38 51.31 -13.35
C LEU A 81 10.94 51.15 -13.85
N LEU A 82 10.17 52.16 -13.51
CA LEU A 82 8.85 52.52 -14.01
C LEU A 82 8.93 52.92 -15.50
N CYS A 83 7.77 52.95 -16.15
CA CYS A 83 7.44 53.71 -17.35
C CYS A 83 7.95 53.19 -18.70
N CYS A 84 7.09 52.47 -19.43
CA CYS A 84 6.45 52.95 -20.67
C CYS A 84 5.83 51.80 -21.50
N GLY A 85 4.54 51.94 -21.83
CA GLY A 85 3.83 51.18 -22.88
C GLY A 85 3.34 49.79 -22.43
N GLY A 86 2.08 49.41 -22.54
CA GLY A 86 1.02 49.84 -23.43
C GLY A 86 0.60 48.65 -24.31
N ALA A 87 -0.70 48.30 -24.27
CA ALA A 87 -1.40 47.33 -25.13
C ALA A 87 -1.01 45.84 -24.92
N VAL A 88 -1.87 44.82 -24.98
CA VAL A 88 -3.26 44.64 -25.45
C VAL A 88 -3.81 43.41 -24.71
N ILE A 89 -5.06 43.45 -24.26
CA ILE A 89 -5.77 42.29 -23.72
C ILE A 89 -6.42 41.57 -24.91
N SER A 90 -5.88 40.42 -25.32
CA SER A 90 -6.59 39.47 -26.19
C SER A 90 -6.87 38.20 -25.41
N ALA A 91 -8.16 37.88 -25.33
CA ALA A 91 -8.70 36.67 -24.73
C ALA A 91 -8.19 35.43 -25.46
N ILE A 92 -7.72 34.44 -24.69
CA ILE A 92 -7.56 33.08 -25.18
C ILE A 92 -8.17 32.16 -24.12
N VAL A 93 -9.26 31.51 -24.48
CA VAL A 93 -9.90 30.41 -23.74
C VAL A 93 -8.91 29.25 -23.72
N ALA A 94 -8.36 28.95 -22.54
CA ALA A 94 -7.53 27.77 -22.33
C ALA A 94 -8.39 26.60 -21.82
N THR A 95 -8.65 25.67 -22.73
CA THR A 95 -9.02 24.29 -22.43
C THR A 95 -7.90 23.60 -21.64
N PRO A 96 -8.19 22.78 -20.62
CA PRO A 96 -7.15 22.03 -19.92
C PRO A 96 -6.63 20.86 -20.79
N PRO A 97 -5.30 20.65 -20.89
CA PRO A 97 -4.74 19.49 -21.58
C PRO A 97 -4.71 18.26 -20.68
N GLU A 98 -5.05 17.13 -21.29
CA GLU A 98 -4.95 15.77 -20.79
C GLU A 98 -3.47 15.37 -20.54
N PRO A 99 -3.14 14.59 -19.48
CA PRO A 99 -1.76 14.24 -19.19
C PRO A 99 -1.32 13.04 -20.04
N GLN A 100 -0.55 13.31 -21.10
CA GLN A 100 0.21 12.27 -21.80
C GLN A 100 1.54 11.98 -21.09
N GLY A 101 1.83 10.68 -21.00
CA GLY A 101 2.99 10.10 -20.34
C GLY A 101 4.32 10.63 -20.85
N ARG A 102 5.24 10.86 -19.90
CA ARG A 102 6.61 11.25 -20.20
C ARG A 102 7.52 10.03 -20.12
N LYS A 103 8.04 9.64 -21.28
CA LYS A 103 9.21 8.80 -21.49
C LYS A 103 10.48 9.54 -21.04
N GLN A 104 11.44 8.76 -20.59
CA GLN A 104 12.72 9.08 -19.97
C GLN A 104 13.76 9.72 -20.92
N PRO A 105 14.72 10.48 -20.37
CA PRO A 105 16.14 10.38 -20.75
C PRO A 105 17.00 10.27 -19.46
N GLY A 106 18.21 9.74 -19.39
CA GLY A 106 19.27 9.43 -20.35
C GLY A 106 20.60 9.84 -19.68
N ALA A 107 21.55 8.91 -19.54
CA ALA A 107 22.96 9.11 -19.14
C ALA A 107 23.63 7.72 -19.16
N GLU A 108 24.89 7.46 -19.50
CA GLU A 108 25.97 8.12 -20.26
C GLU A 108 27.03 6.99 -20.46
N ALA A 109 27.86 7.05 -21.52
CA ALA A 109 28.91 6.07 -21.86
C ALA A 109 30.07 6.06 -20.82
N VAL A 110 31.01 5.09 -20.68
CA VAL A 110 32.05 4.44 -21.55
C VAL A 110 32.77 3.31 -20.70
N PRO A 111 33.83 2.53 -21.10
CA PRO A 111 34.16 1.70 -22.28
C PRO A 111 34.43 0.17 -22.03
N THR A 112 34.46 -0.56 -23.16
CA THR A 112 35.20 -1.76 -23.62
C THR A 112 36.28 -2.47 -22.77
N VAL A 113 36.19 -3.81 -22.68
CA VAL A 113 37.31 -4.78 -22.88
C VAL A 113 36.79 -6.06 -23.56
N ALA A 114 37.66 -6.66 -24.38
CA ALA A 114 37.39 -7.67 -25.40
C ALA A 114 37.60 -9.13 -24.96
N ALA A 115 36.98 -10.06 -25.71
CA ALA A 115 37.41 -11.42 -26.13
C ALA A 115 36.12 -12.23 -26.47
N SER A 116 35.84 -12.59 -27.73
CA SER A 116 36.34 -13.79 -28.48
C SER A 116 35.99 -15.07 -27.72
N GLU A 117 35.17 -16.02 -28.19
CA GLU A 117 35.26 -16.89 -29.38
C GLU A 117 33.85 -17.51 -29.65
N ASP A 118 33.39 -17.62 -30.90
CA ASP A 118 33.39 -18.88 -31.69
C ASP A 118 32.42 -19.94 -31.07
N ALA A 119 31.34 -20.43 -31.68
CA ALA A 119 31.11 -20.79 -33.08
C ALA A 119 29.60 -20.92 -33.37
N ALA A 120 29.20 -20.57 -34.59
CA ALA A 120 28.02 -21.11 -35.28
C ALA A 120 28.43 -22.45 -35.96
N PRO A 121 27.51 -23.34 -36.39
CA PRO A 121 26.64 -23.07 -37.56
C PRO A 121 25.20 -23.60 -37.40
N SER A 122 24.18 -22.91 -37.93
CA SER A 122 23.60 -23.07 -39.29
C SER A 122 23.30 -24.51 -39.71
N VAL A 123 22.02 -24.83 -39.89
CA VAL A 123 21.59 -25.70 -41.00
C VAL A 123 20.32 -25.15 -41.63
N THR A 124 20.47 -24.85 -42.91
CA THR A 124 19.48 -24.40 -43.89
C THR A 124 18.68 -25.59 -44.42
N GLU A 125 17.41 -25.31 -44.65
CA GLU A 125 16.50 -25.88 -45.65
C GLU A 125 17.16 -26.65 -46.82
N GLN A 126 16.65 -27.85 -47.12
CA GLN A 126 16.39 -28.30 -48.50
C GLN A 126 15.68 -29.66 -48.55
N SER A 127 14.52 -29.66 -49.20
CA SER A 127 13.93 -30.81 -49.89
C SER A 127 14.68 -31.00 -51.23
N PRO A 128 14.95 -32.23 -51.69
CA PRO A 128 14.23 -32.67 -52.89
C PRO A 128 13.95 -34.19 -53.02
N THR A 129 12.83 -34.46 -53.71
CA THR A 129 12.47 -35.54 -54.65
C THR A 129 12.94 -37.02 -54.49
N GLN A 130 11.92 -37.89 -54.51
CA GLN A 130 11.88 -39.34 -54.80
C GLN A 130 12.52 -39.72 -56.17
N PRO A 131 12.98 -40.98 -56.42
CA PRO A 131 12.06 -42.10 -56.64
C PRO A 131 12.49 -43.53 -56.19
N ALA A 132 11.47 -44.34 -55.91
CA ALA A 132 11.30 -45.79 -56.08
C ALA A 132 12.46 -46.78 -55.78
N ALA A 133 12.28 -47.59 -54.73
CA ALA A 133 12.51 -49.02 -54.79
C ALA A 133 11.67 -49.73 -53.71
N THR A 134 10.81 -50.65 -54.16
CA THR A 134 10.10 -51.62 -53.34
C THR A 134 11.10 -52.66 -52.81
N PRO A 135 10.96 -53.10 -51.55
CA PRO A 135 10.99 -54.52 -51.29
C PRO A 135 9.71 -54.97 -50.60
N THR A 136 9.11 -56.01 -51.18
CA THR A 136 8.21 -56.93 -50.50
C THR A 136 8.98 -57.56 -49.34
N GLU A 137 8.68 -57.13 -48.11
CA GLU A 137 9.09 -57.84 -46.90
C GLU A 137 7.84 -58.09 -46.05
N ALA A 138 7.75 -59.33 -45.59
CA ALA A 138 6.55 -59.99 -45.09
C ALA A 138 5.87 -59.24 -43.93
N ALA A 139 4.55 -59.38 -43.86
CA ALA A 139 3.73 -58.97 -42.74
C ALA A 139 4.28 -59.51 -41.41
N GLY A 140 5.05 -58.68 -40.70
CA GLY A 140 5.26 -58.83 -39.27
C GLY A 140 3.94 -58.59 -38.53
N PRO A 141 3.69 -59.27 -37.41
CA PRO A 141 2.43 -59.13 -36.68
C PRO A 141 2.23 -57.67 -36.27
N THR A 142 1.08 -57.10 -36.62
CA THR A 142 0.55 -55.86 -36.06
C THR A 142 0.42 -56.02 -34.55
N VAL A 143 1.47 -55.67 -33.82
CA VAL A 143 1.34 -55.45 -32.38
C VAL A 143 0.61 -54.12 -32.24
N SER A 144 -0.71 -54.17 -32.11
CA SER A 144 -1.50 -53.07 -31.56
C SER A 144 -0.94 -52.78 -30.17
N ALA A 145 -0.02 -51.82 -30.08
CA ALA A 145 0.43 -51.31 -28.81
C ALA A 145 -0.78 -50.63 -28.15
N SER A 146 -1.34 -51.24 -27.13
CA SER A 146 -2.35 -50.59 -26.29
C SER A 146 -1.75 -49.31 -25.72
N PRO A 147 -2.50 -48.20 -25.71
CA PRO A 147 -1.99 -46.92 -25.22
C PRO A 147 -1.62 -47.04 -23.74
N THR A 148 -0.48 -46.48 -23.37
CA THR A 148 -0.04 -46.50 -21.96
C THR A 148 -0.72 -45.39 -21.20
N VAL A 149 -1.66 -45.74 -20.32
CA VAL A 149 -2.37 -44.81 -19.45
C VAL A 149 -1.72 -44.78 -18.07
N ARG A 150 -1.36 -43.59 -17.59
CA ARG A 150 -0.85 -43.37 -16.24
C ARG A 150 -1.65 -42.29 -15.54
N THR A 151 -1.85 -42.47 -14.24
CA THR A 151 -2.56 -41.51 -13.39
C THR A 151 -1.62 -41.01 -12.30
N SER A 152 -1.59 -39.70 -12.08
CA SER A 152 -0.73 -39.07 -11.06
C SER A 152 -1.50 -38.00 -10.28
N THR A 153 -0.96 -37.65 -9.11
CA THR A 153 -1.51 -36.58 -8.27
C THR A 153 -0.62 -35.35 -8.38
N VAL A 154 -1.22 -34.21 -8.70
CA VAL A 154 -0.52 -32.91 -8.82
C VAL A 154 -1.15 -31.91 -7.86
N THR A 155 -0.31 -31.17 -7.16
CA THR A 155 -0.74 -30.11 -6.23
C THR A 155 -0.47 -28.74 -6.83
N GLU A 156 -1.49 -27.89 -6.84
CA GLU A 156 -1.40 -26.50 -7.28
C GLU A 156 -1.84 -25.56 -6.15
N THR A 157 -1.21 -24.39 -6.05
CA THR A 157 -1.59 -23.35 -5.10
C THR A 157 -2.34 -22.24 -5.80
N GLN A 158 -3.44 -21.80 -5.23
CA GLN A 158 -4.20 -20.63 -5.70
C GLN A 158 -4.34 -19.61 -4.56
N ARG A 159 -4.15 -18.33 -4.88
CA ARG A 159 -4.31 -17.24 -3.91
C ARG A 159 -5.78 -17.01 -3.58
N ILE A 160 -6.05 -16.65 -2.32
CA ILE A 160 -7.35 -16.20 -1.85
C ILE A 160 -7.23 -14.72 -1.51
N ALA A 161 -7.97 -13.87 -2.22
CA ALA A 161 -7.97 -12.43 -1.94
C ALA A 161 -8.44 -12.14 -0.51
N TYR A 162 -7.83 -11.15 0.14
CA TYR A 162 -8.34 -10.65 1.40
C TYR A 162 -9.50 -9.68 1.19
N ARG A 163 -10.34 -9.56 2.21
CA ARG A 163 -11.41 -8.55 2.26
C ARG A 163 -10.89 -7.28 2.94
N THR A 164 -11.58 -6.16 2.71
CA THR A 164 -11.35 -4.92 3.46
C THR A 164 -12.56 -4.64 4.34
N ARG A 165 -12.31 -4.33 5.62
CA ARG A 165 -13.30 -3.87 6.59
C ARG A 165 -13.00 -2.42 6.94
N THR A 166 -14.02 -1.58 6.84
CA THR A 166 -13.96 -0.19 7.25
C THR A 166 -14.56 -0.03 8.65
N VAL A 167 -13.90 0.72 9.52
CA VAL A 167 -14.37 1.00 10.88
C VAL A 167 -14.32 2.51 11.11
N SER A 168 -15.40 3.11 11.59
CA SER A 168 -15.41 4.53 11.98
C SER A 168 -14.58 4.75 13.24
N ASP A 169 -13.86 5.87 13.30
CA ASP A 169 -13.03 6.23 14.44
C ASP A 169 -13.13 7.74 14.72
N SER A 170 -13.74 8.10 15.84
CA SER A 170 -13.90 9.50 16.26
C SER A 170 -12.62 10.14 16.78
N SER A 171 -11.58 9.36 17.09
CA SER A 171 -10.27 9.90 17.47
C SER A 171 -9.46 10.38 16.27
N LEU A 172 -9.85 9.98 15.05
CA LEU A 172 -9.22 10.40 13.82
C LEU A 172 -10.00 11.57 13.18
N PRO A 173 -9.29 12.63 12.73
CA PRO A 173 -9.86 13.70 11.92
C PRO A 173 -10.80 13.24 10.81
N LYS A 174 -11.94 13.91 10.67
CA LYS A 174 -12.95 13.64 9.65
C LYS A 174 -12.32 13.63 8.26
N GLY A 175 -12.60 12.58 7.50
CA GLY A 175 -12.05 12.39 6.16
C GLY A 175 -10.66 11.75 6.09
N THR A 176 -9.97 11.54 7.22
CA THR A 176 -8.72 10.77 7.23
C THR A 176 -8.97 9.27 7.17
N LYS A 177 -8.00 8.52 6.63
CA LYS A 177 -8.02 7.06 6.58
C LYS A 177 -6.71 6.51 7.14
N LYS A 178 -6.78 5.52 8.01
CA LYS A 178 -5.61 4.85 8.58
C LYS A 178 -5.78 3.33 8.52
N VAL A 179 -4.86 2.65 7.83
CA VAL A 179 -4.81 1.18 7.87
C VAL A 179 -4.26 0.74 9.22
N THR A 180 -5.06 0.03 10.01
CA THR A 180 -4.63 -0.52 11.30
C THR A 180 -4.24 -1.99 11.23
N THR A 181 -4.78 -2.71 10.26
CA THR A 181 -4.41 -4.10 9.99
C THR A 181 -4.23 -4.24 8.49
N ARG A 182 -3.02 -4.58 8.04
CA ARG A 182 -2.77 -4.82 6.61
C ARG A 182 -3.40 -6.15 6.19
N GLY A 183 -4.08 -6.15 5.05
CA GLY A 183 -4.63 -7.36 4.49
C GLY A 183 -3.53 -8.28 3.94
N VAL A 184 -3.71 -9.58 4.10
CA VAL A 184 -2.78 -10.60 3.57
C VAL A 184 -3.59 -11.64 2.83
N ALA A 185 -3.17 -11.97 1.60
CA ALA A 185 -3.82 -13.00 0.82
C ALA A 185 -3.66 -14.38 1.49
N GLY A 186 -4.73 -15.17 1.46
CA GLY A 186 -4.70 -16.56 1.84
C GLY A 186 -4.20 -17.44 0.70
N VAL A 187 -4.10 -18.74 0.96
CA VAL A 187 -3.70 -19.76 0.00
C VAL A 187 -4.68 -20.93 0.12
N LYS A 188 -5.20 -21.37 -1.02
CA LYS A 188 -5.85 -22.67 -1.16
C LYS A 188 -4.97 -23.61 -1.96
N THR A 189 -4.90 -24.85 -1.50
CA THR A 189 -4.19 -25.93 -2.14
C THR A 189 -5.20 -26.81 -2.85
N LEU A 190 -5.02 -26.96 -4.16
CA LEU A 190 -5.85 -27.76 -5.04
C LEU A 190 -5.07 -29.01 -5.43
N THR A 191 -5.63 -30.17 -5.15
CA THR A 191 -5.04 -31.46 -5.52
C THR A 191 -5.83 -32.03 -6.67
N TYR A 192 -5.15 -32.29 -7.78
CA TYR A 192 -5.70 -32.83 -9.00
C TYR A 192 -5.21 -34.23 -9.24
N GLN A 193 -6.10 -35.08 -9.75
CA GLN A 193 -5.74 -36.31 -10.42
C GLN A 193 -5.57 -36.01 -11.91
N VAL A 194 -4.37 -36.26 -12.43
CA VAL A 194 -4.00 -36.02 -13.82
C VAL A 194 -3.81 -37.36 -14.51
N THR A 195 -4.56 -37.60 -15.59
CA THR A 195 -4.41 -38.77 -16.45
C THR A 195 -3.59 -38.40 -17.66
N VAL A 196 -2.59 -39.22 -17.95
CA VAL A 196 -1.67 -39.07 -19.06
C VAL A 196 -1.77 -40.33 -19.93
N THR A 197 -2.00 -40.16 -21.22
CA THR A 197 -2.02 -41.24 -22.21
C THR A 197 -0.89 -40.98 -23.20
N ASP A 198 0.01 -41.95 -23.36
CA ASP A 198 1.16 -41.86 -24.26
C ASP A 198 2.00 -40.59 -24.06
N GLY A 199 2.16 -40.18 -22.79
CA GLY A 199 2.91 -38.99 -22.39
C GLY A 199 2.16 -37.66 -22.47
N VAL A 200 0.94 -37.63 -23.00
CA VAL A 200 0.12 -36.41 -23.11
C VAL A 200 -0.98 -36.38 -22.05
N GLN A 201 -1.16 -35.25 -21.37
CA GLN A 201 -2.26 -35.08 -20.41
C GLN A 201 -3.61 -35.15 -21.13
N THR A 202 -4.41 -36.17 -20.83
CA THR A 202 -5.74 -36.40 -21.42
C THR A 202 -6.88 -36.01 -20.48
N ALA A 203 -6.64 -36.01 -19.16
CA ALA A 203 -7.64 -35.54 -18.20
C ALA A 203 -7.00 -34.87 -16.97
N LYS A 204 -7.71 -33.92 -16.38
CA LYS A 204 -7.38 -33.30 -15.09
C LYS A 204 -8.65 -33.14 -14.26
N LYS A 205 -8.71 -33.80 -13.11
CA LYS A 205 -9.87 -33.79 -12.20
C LYS A 205 -9.47 -33.26 -10.83
N LEU A 206 -10.18 -32.25 -10.32
CA LEU A 206 -9.99 -31.77 -8.96
C LEU A 206 -10.50 -32.83 -7.97
N ILE A 207 -9.65 -33.30 -7.06
CA ILE A 207 -10.00 -34.33 -6.06
C ILE A 207 -9.99 -33.80 -4.62
N ARG A 208 -9.24 -32.73 -4.33
CA ARG A 208 -9.26 -32.04 -3.02
C ARG A 208 -9.04 -30.55 -3.21
N SER A 209 -9.77 -29.73 -2.47
CA SER A 209 -9.57 -28.28 -2.38
C SER A 209 -9.63 -27.88 -0.93
N GLU A 210 -8.56 -27.28 -0.42
CA GLU A 210 -8.47 -26.90 0.99
C GLU A 210 -7.76 -25.57 1.15
N VAL A 211 -8.25 -24.74 2.08
CA VAL A 211 -7.60 -23.50 2.46
C VAL A 211 -6.46 -23.82 3.43
N THR A 212 -5.23 -23.75 2.95
CA THR A 212 -4.03 -24.04 3.76
C THR A 212 -3.53 -22.81 4.52
N ARG A 213 -3.90 -21.60 4.07
CA ARG A 213 -3.68 -20.35 4.80
C ARG A 213 -4.90 -19.43 4.64
N ALA A 214 -5.55 -19.07 5.73
CA ALA A 214 -6.67 -18.14 5.69
C ALA A 214 -6.20 -16.72 5.31
N PRO A 215 -6.97 -15.96 4.51
CA PRO A 215 -6.68 -14.56 4.26
C PRO A 215 -6.88 -13.72 5.53
N VAL A 216 -6.02 -12.72 5.73
CA VAL A 216 -6.17 -11.73 6.80
C VAL A 216 -6.91 -10.52 6.25
N THR A 217 -8.02 -10.15 6.88
CA THR A 217 -8.83 -8.99 6.47
C THR A 217 -8.07 -7.69 6.73
N GLN A 218 -8.02 -6.81 5.74
CA GLN A 218 -7.50 -5.45 5.90
C GLN A 218 -8.48 -4.63 6.73
N VAL A 219 -8.02 -3.95 7.77
CA VAL A 219 -8.84 -3.02 8.55
C VAL A 219 -8.39 -1.60 8.29
N VAL A 220 -9.31 -0.78 7.77
CA VAL A 220 -9.11 0.64 7.53
C VAL A 220 -10.02 1.42 8.45
N ARG A 221 -9.43 2.27 9.28
CA ARG A 221 -10.18 3.21 10.11
C ARG A 221 -10.43 4.49 9.33
N VAL A 222 -11.67 4.94 9.31
CA VAL A 222 -12.08 6.22 8.70
C VAL A 222 -12.40 7.19 9.82
N GLY A 223 -11.72 8.33 9.80
CA GLY A 223 -11.92 9.37 10.78
C GLY A 223 -13.30 10.00 10.68
N THR A 224 -13.97 10.07 11.82
CA THR A 224 -15.26 10.75 12.01
C THR A 224 -15.18 11.83 13.08
N GLY A 225 -13.99 12.07 13.66
CA GLY A 225 -13.76 13.12 14.63
C GLY A 225 -13.77 14.48 13.95
N GLU A 226 -14.60 15.41 14.41
CA GLU A 226 -14.56 16.77 13.92
C GLU A 226 -13.17 17.35 14.20
N THR A 227 -12.46 17.76 13.14
CA THR A 227 -11.22 18.53 13.33
C THR A 227 -11.65 19.93 13.72
N ARG A 228 -11.32 20.34 14.95
CA ARG A 228 -11.41 21.75 15.31
C ARG A 228 -10.44 22.50 14.41
N ARG A 229 -10.94 23.09 13.32
CA ARG A 229 -10.18 24.08 12.56
C ARG A 229 -10.13 25.31 13.43
N CYS A 230 -8.94 25.61 13.94
CA CYS A 230 -8.71 26.82 14.71
C CYS A 230 -8.58 27.99 13.74
N ASP A 231 -9.14 29.15 14.10
CA ASP A 231 -9.03 30.37 13.31
C ASP A 231 -7.57 30.88 13.34
N PRO A 232 -6.97 31.19 12.17
CA PRO A 232 -5.56 31.57 12.08
C PRO A 232 -5.24 32.96 12.66
N ASN A 233 -6.23 33.80 12.97
CA ASN A 233 -6.00 35.09 13.62
C ASN A 233 -5.66 34.95 15.11
N TYR A 234 -5.79 33.74 15.66
CA TYR A 234 -5.61 33.46 17.07
C TYR A 234 -4.63 32.30 17.29
N SER A 235 -3.95 32.29 18.45
CA SER A 235 -3.00 31.26 18.85
C SER A 235 -3.10 30.94 20.34
N GLY A 236 -2.43 29.87 20.78
CA GLY A 236 -2.60 29.36 22.15
C GLY A 236 -3.79 28.41 22.21
N ALA A 237 -4.91 28.86 22.76
CA ALA A 237 -6.16 28.10 22.72
C ALA A 237 -6.77 28.07 21.29
N CYS A 238 -7.41 26.96 20.94
CA CYS A 238 -8.02 26.77 19.62
C CYS A 238 -9.36 27.49 19.55
N VAL A 239 -9.37 28.66 18.90
CA VAL A 239 -10.61 29.40 18.59
C VAL A 239 -11.32 28.71 17.41
N PRO A 240 -12.52 28.15 17.58
CA PRO A 240 -13.24 27.50 16.48
C PRO A 240 -13.63 28.50 15.38
N VAL A 241 -13.57 28.09 14.11
CA VAL A 241 -14.09 28.91 13.00
C VAL A 241 -15.63 28.87 13.02
N ALA A 242 -16.26 29.93 13.51
CA ALA A 242 -17.71 30.10 13.58
C ALA A 242 -18.12 31.51 13.11
N SER A 243 -19.43 31.80 13.07
CA SER A 243 -19.91 33.15 12.79
C SER A 243 -19.62 34.13 13.92
N ASP A 244 -19.56 33.61 15.15
CA ASP A 244 -19.31 34.35 16.38
C ASP A 244 -18.71 33.38 17.42
N VAL A 245 -17.76 33.85 18.21
CA VAL A 245 -17.07 33.06 19.23
C VAL A 245 -16.90 33.93 20.47
N ASP A 246 -17.36 33.42 21.61
CA ASP A 246 -17.26 34.12 22.89
C ASP A 246 -16.26 33.47 23.84
N CYS A 247 -15.82 34.22 24.85
CA CYS A 247 -15.07 33.66 25.97
C CYS A 247 -15.97 32.74 26.83
N ALA A 248 -15.50 31.52 27.09
CA ALA A 248 -16.18 30.58 27.95
C ALA A 248 -16.31 31.16 29.38
N GLY A 249 -17.52 31.15 29.93
CA GLY A 249 -17.81 31.73 31.25
C GLY A 249 -18.25 33.20 31.21
N GLY A 250 -18.20 33.86 30.05
CA GLY A 250 -18.73 35.22 29.85
C GLY A 250 -20.25 35.26 29.58
N SER A 251 -20.76 36.47 29.31
CA SER A 251 -22.17 36.72 28.96
C SER A 251 -22.49 36.54 27.47
N GLY A 252 -21.61 35.85 26.74
CA GLY A 252 -21.74 35.62 25.31
C GLY A 252 -23.03 34.92 24.91
N ASN A 253 -23.48 35.15 23.67
CA ASN A 253 -24.66 34.50 23.08
C ASN A 253 -24.34 33.81 21.74
N GLY A 254 -23.06 33.73 21.40
CA GLY A 254 -22.54 33.13 20.20
C GLY A 254 -22.74 31.62 20.15
N PRO A 255 -22.68 31.02 18.95
CA PRO A 255 -22.84 29.58 18.73
C PRO A 255 -21.61 28.77 19.18
N ALA A 256 -20.49 29.42 19.53
CA ALA A 256 -19.26 28.78 19.93
C ALA A 256 -18.56 29.56 21.05
N TYR A 257 -17.81 28.84 21.89
CA TYR A 257 -17.06 29.42 23.01
C TYR A 257 -15.62 28.89 23.00
N VAL A 258 -14.69 29.70 23.46
CA VAL A 258 -13.29 29.32 23.67
C VAL A 258 -12.88 29.54 25.13
N GLU A 259 -12.23 28.55 25.71
CA GLU A 259 -11.59 28.67 27.03
C GLU A 259 -10.22 29.33 26.82
N GLY A 260 -10.04 30.54 27.36
CA GLY A 260 -8.81 31.31 27.24
C GLY A 260 -7.71 30.89 28.21
N PRO A 261 -6.53 31.55 28.17
CA PRO A 261 -6.23 32.73 27.35
C PRO A 261 -5.95 32.37 25.88
N VAL A 262 -6.39 33.24 24.98
CA VAL A 262 -6.12 33.21 23.53
C VAL A 262 -5.21 34.38 23.19
N ARG A 263 -4.21 34.20 22.33
CA ARG A 263 -3.40 35.32 21.82
C ARG A 263 -3.85 35.75 20.44
N VAL A 264 -4.13 37.03 20.26
CA VAL A 264 -4.43 37.62 18.95
C VAL A 264 -3.11 37.77 18.16
N VAL A 265 -3.02 37.14 17.00
CA VAL A 265 -1.86 37.19 16.09
C VAL A 265 -2.15 37.87 14.76
N GLY A 266 -3.43 37.93 14.38
CA GLY A 266 -3.91 38.59 13.16
C GLY A 266 -4.84 39.76 13.48
N ARG A 267 -6.10 39.63 13.08
CA ARG A 267 -7.17 40.58 13.44
C ARG A 267 -8.06 39.96 14.51
N ASP A 268 -8.47 40.75 15.48
CA ASP A 268 -9.51 40.32 16.40
C ASP A 268 -10.87 40.43 15.70
N ILE A 269 -11.31 39.33 15.07
CA ILE A 269 -12.56 39.28 14.28
C ILE A 269 -13.78 38.90 15.12
N TYR A 270 -13.55 38.37 16.33
CA TYR A 270 -14.57 37.95 17.29
C TYR A 270 -14.56 38.83 18.55
N ASP A 271 -13.82 39.94 18.54
CA ASP A 271 -13.69 40.88 19.66
C ASP A 271 -13.35 40.21 21.02
N LEU A 272 -12.48 39.19 20.99
CA LEU A 272 -12.06 38.42 22.17
C LEU A 272 -11.07 39.18 23.06
N ASP A 273 -10.33 40.13 22.49
CA ASP A 273 -9.36 41.01 23.14
C ASP A 273 -9.93 42.43 23.21
N ARG A 274 -10.94 42.59 24.07
CA ARG A 274 -11.68 43.86 24.20
C ARG A 274 -10.83 44.98 24.80
N ASN A 275 -9.82 44.64 25.59
CA ASN A 275 -8.92 45.60 26.24
C ASN A 275 -7.73 46.00 25.32
N GLY A 276 -7.47 45.24 24.26
CA GLY A 276 -6.50 45.54 23.21
C GLY A 276 -5.04 45.25 23.60
N ASP A 277 -4.79 44.35 24.55
CA ASP A 277 -3.45 44.04 25.03
C ASP A 277 -2.76 42.88 24.27
N GLY A 278 -3.48 42.26 23.33
CA GLY A 278 -3.06 41.14 22.50
C GLY A 278 -3.41 39.77 23.08
N ILE A 279 -4.08 39.71 24.22
CA ILE A 279 -4.59 38.51 24.87
C ILE A 279 -6.11 38.65 25.04
N GLY A 280 -6.85 37.66 24.55
CA GLY A 280 -8.29 37.55 24.73
C GLY A 280 -8.68 36.45 25.70
N CYS A 281 -9.85 36.60 26.31
CA CYS A 281 -10.42 35.65 27.27
C CYS A 281 -9.49 35.32 28.46
N ASP A 282 -8.75 36.30 28.95
CA ASP A 282 -7.89 36.22 30.11
C ASP A 282 -8.51 36.83 31.38
N GLU A 283 -9.75 37.31 31.29
CA GLU A 283 -10.58 37.83 32.38
C GLU A 283 -11.40 36.74 33.11
#